data_AF-A0A2H0DA34-F1
#
_entry.id   AF-A0A2H0DA34-F1
#
_cell.length_a   1.000
_cell.length_b   1.000
_cell.length_c   1.000
_cell.angle_alpha   90.00
_cell.angle_beta   90.00
_cell.angle_gamma   90.00
#
_symmetry.space_group_name_H-M   'P 1'
#
loop_
_entity.id
_entity.type
_entity.pdbx_description
1 polymer ?
#
loop_
_entity_poly.entity_id
_entity_poly.type
_entity_poly.pdbx_seq_one_letter_code
_entity_poly.pdbx_strand_id
1 'polypeptide(L)'
;MSLSANILTYFSVFIWLLPPVRQYKNFLFKYFLILGIADLIGLFFFKILQTPFPDLYIIVSFLLFVALQKNEYLKKKKIIFICLGLMIILISFFRIEKNPYIFLIAFLHLVIIFRILYLFVMVVAQKQTINFFYLVLAFYEFTVLLKFLNFLFPLNVEAQAYFYVTTIFELVVGIFYTTFREDSRKLVYQLK
;
A
#
# COMPACT_ATOMS: atom_id res chain seq x y z
N MET A 1 -19.52 -4.39 14.04
CA MET A 1 -19.22 -3.15 13.29
C MET A 1 -20.53 -2.37 13.13
N SER A 2 -20.53 -1.05 13.31
CA SER A 2 -21.74 -0.24 13.09
C SER A 2 -22.11 -0.22 11.59
N LEU A 3 -23.38 0.04 11.26
CA LEU A 3 -23.85 0.17 9.88
C LEU A 3 -23.03 1.23 9.10
N SER A 4 -22.71 2.35 9.76
CA SER A 4 -21.87 3.41 9.21
C SER A 4 -20.46 2.96 8.83
N ALA A 5 -19.83 2.13 9.67
CA ALA A 5 -18.49 1.61 9.41
C ALA A 5 -18.49 0.64 8.22
N ASN A 6 -19.52 -0.20 8.09
CA ASN A 6 -19.65 -1.11 6.94
C ASN A 6 -19.81 -0.35 5.62
N ILE A 7 -20.68 0.67 5.58
CA ILE A 7 -20.88 1.50 4.39
C ILE A 7 -19.56 2.16 3.98
N LEU A 8 -18.83 2.72 4.94
CA LEU A 8 -17.55 3.38 4.69
C LEU A 8 -16.50 2.39 4.15
N THR A 9 -16.43 1.18 4.71
CA THR A 9 -15.53 0.13 4.22
C THR A 9 -15.84 -0.25 2.77
N TYR A 10 -17.10 -0.52 2.43
CA TYR A 10 -17.48 -0.86 1.05
C TYR A 10 -17.20 0.28 0.07
N PHE A 11 -17.46 1.51 0.48
CA PHE A 11 -17.16 2.69 -0.33
C PHE A 11 -15.66 2.87 -0.55
N SER A 12 -14.84 2.59 0.48
CA SER A 12 -13.38 2.56 0.38
C SER A 12 -12.90 1.53 -0.63
N VAL A 13 -13.40 0.30 -0.53
CA VAL A 13 -13.03 -0.76 -1.48
C VAL A 13 -13.40 -0.36 -2.91
N PHE A 14 -14.60 0.19 -3.12
CA PHE A 14 -15.02 0.67 -4.43
C PHE A 14 -14.07 1.74 -4.98
N ILE A 15 -13.71 2.75 -4.16
CA ILE A 15 -12.79 3.80 -4.57
C ILE A 15 -11.41 3.24 -4.93
N TRP A 16 -10.86 2.32 -4.14
CA TRP A 16 -9.54 1.75 -4.38
C TRP A 16 -9.44 0.83 -5.60
N LEU A 17 -10.57 0.40 -6.17
CA LEU A 17 -10.60 -0.32 -7.45
C LEU A 17 -10.45 0.60 -8.68
N LEU A 18 -10.66 1.90 -8.52
CA LEU A 18 -10.60 2.87 -9.63
C LEU A 18 -9.16 3.29 -10.02
N PRO A 19 -8.21 3.53 -9.10
CA PRO A 19 -6.82 3.85 -9.43
C PRO A 19 -6.15 2.88 -10.42
N PRO A 20 -6.25 1.54 -10.31
CA PRO A 20 -5.66 0.63 -11.29
C PRO A 20 -6.16 0.90 -12.73
N VAL A 21 -7.45 1.18 -12.89
CA VAL A 21 -8.03 1.51 -14.20
C VAL A 21 -7.38 2.78 -14.76
N ARG A 22 -7.21 3.80 -13.91
CA ARG A 22 -6.58 5.06 -14.30
C ARG A 22 -5.10 4.91 -14.62
N GLN A 23 -4.38 4.08 -13.88
CA GLN A 23 -2.95 3.83 -14.05
C GLN A 23 -2.64 2.74 -15.08
N TYR A 24 -3.62 2.25 -15.86
CA TYR A 24 -3.39 1.20 -16.84
C TYR A 24 -2.22 1.52 -17.78
N LYS A 25 -1.35 0.53 -18.01
CA LYS A 25 -0.09 0.63 -18.77
C LYS A 25 1.01 1.53 -18.18
N ASN A 26 0.81 2.17 -17.02
CA ASN A 26 1.87 2.89 -16.33
C ASN A 26 2.72 1.97 -15.44
N PHE A 27 3.87 2.48 -14.99
CA PHE A 27 4.78 1.74 -14.12
C PHE A 27 4.09 1.32 -12.81
N LEU A 28 3.30 2.22 -12.21
CA LEU A 28 2.58 1.97 -10.96
C LEU A 28 1.28 1.16 -11.12
N PHE A 29 0.93 0.71 -12.33
CA PHE A 29 -0.31 -0.06 -12.56
C PHE A 29 -0.44 -1.27 -11.61
N LYS A 30 0.60 -2.11 -11.56
CA LYS A 30 0.61 -3.33 -10.74
C LYS A 30 0.46 -3.01 -9.26
N TYR A 31 1.08 -1.91 -8.81
CA TYR A 31 1.01 -1.46 -7.43
C TYR A 31 -0.43 -1.13 -7.03
N PHE A 32 -1.11 -0.28 -7.81
CA PHE A 32 -2.50 0.08 -7.53
C PHE A 32 -3.46 -1.10 -7.71
N LEU A 33 -3.18 -2.00 -8.66
CA LEU A 33 -3.96 -3.23 -8.83
C LEU A 33 -3.92 -4.11 -7.58
N ILE A 34 -2.74 -4.30 -6.99
CA ILE A 34 -2.59 -5.07 -5.76
C ILE A 34 -3.32 -4.37 -4.60
N LEU A 35 -3.16 -3.04 -4.44
CA LEU A 35 -3.89 -2.28 -3.42
C LEU A 35 -5.41 -2.45 -3.54
N GLY A 36 -5.98 -2.22 -4.73
CA GLY A 36 -7.43 -2.28 -4.92
C GLY A 36 -8.03 -3.67 -4.74
N ILE A 37 -7.30 -4.72 -5.14
CA ILE A 37 -7.77 -6.10 -5.00
C ILE A 37 -7.55 -6.63 -3.56
N ALA A 38 -6.53 -6.15 -2.84
CA ALA A 38 -6.24 -6.61 -1.48
C ALA A 38 -7.44 -6.48 -0.54
N ASP A 39 -8.14 -5.34 -0.60
CA ASP A 39 -9.32 -5.09 0.24
C ASP A 39 -10.49 -6.01 -0.14
N LEU A 40 -10.71 -6.26 -1.43
CA LEU A 40 -11.72 -7.23 -1.89
C LEU A 40 -11.43 -8.63 -1.37
N ILE A 41 -10.18 -9.07 -1.48
CA ILE A 41 -9.76 -10.38 -0.98
C ILE A 41 -9.93 -10.41 0.54
N GLY A 42 -9.49 -9.38 1.26
CA GLY A 42 -9.66 -9.28 2.72
C GLY A 42 -11.12 -9.42 3.14
N LEU A 43 -12.04 -8.72 2.48
CA LEU A 43 -13.49 -8.82 2.74
C LEU A 43 -14.05 -10.21 2.43
N PHE A 44 -13.63 -10.82 1.33
CA PHE A 44 -14.04 -12.17 0.93
C PHE A 44 -13.63 -13.21 1.99
N PHE A 45 -12.36 -13.18 2.40
CA PHE A 45 -11.81 -14.08 3.43
C PHE A 45 -12.49 -13.86 4.78
N PHE A 46 -12.71 -12.60 5.19
CA PHE A 46 -13.39 -12.30 6.44
C PHE A 46 -14.84 -12.82 6.45
N LYS A 47 -15.57 -12.70 5.33
CA LYS A 47 -16.96 -13.18 5.24
C LYS A 47 -17.07 -14.71 5.24
N ILE A 48 -16.13 -15.41 4.61
CA ILE A 48 -16.21 -16.87 4.42
C ILE A 48 -15.56 -17.62 5.58
N LEU A 49 -14.35 -17.22 5.97
CA LEU A 49 -13.56 -17.92 6.98
C LEU A 49 -13.78 -17.36 8.39
N GLN A 50 -14.47 -16.23 8.52
CA GLN A 50 -14.74 -15.54 9.81
C GLN A 50 -13.48 -15.21 10.62
N THR A 51 -12.31 -15.29 9.99
CA THR A 51 -11.03 -14.97 10.60
C THR A 51 -10.47 -13.72 9.93
N PRO A 52 -10.03 -12.70 10.68
CA PRO A 52 -9.14 -11.71 10.10
C PRO A 52 -7.92 -12.47 9.59
N PHE A 53 -7.46 -12.15 8.39
CA PHE A 53 -6.30 -12.79 7.78
C PHE A 53 -5.12 -11.81 7.82
N PRO A 54 -4.47 -11.56 8.99
CA PRO A 54 -3.21 -10.84 9.05
C PRO A 54 -2.22 -11.37 8.01
N ASP A 55 -2.22 -12.69 7.80
CA ASP A 55 -1.49 -13.45 6.78
C ASP A 55 -1.65 -12.87 5.36
N LEU A 56 -2.82 -12.31 5.04
CA LEU A 56 -3.02 -11.60 3.78
C LEU A 56 -2.11 -10.37 3.69
N TYR A 57 -2.06 -9.58 4.77
CA TYR A 57 -1.46 -8.26 4.75
C TYR A 57 0.05 -8.33 4.53
N ILE A 58 0.76 -9.29 5.12
CA ILE A 58 2.20 -9.44 4.86
C ILE A 58 2.46 -9.81 3.39
N ILE A 59 1.64 -10.69 2.83
CA ILE A 59 1.76 -11.13 1.44
C ILE A 59 1.48 -9.94 0.52
N VAL A 60 0.42 -9.18 0.79
CA VAL A 60 0.07 -7.96 0.06
C VAL A 60 1.21 -6.93 0.15
N SER A 61 1.71 -6.60 1.35
CA SER A 61 2.82 -5.65 1.53
C SER A 61 4.07 -6.10 0.77
N PHE A 62 4.40 -7.39 0.77
CA PHE A 62 5.50 -7.89 -0.03
C PHE A 62 5.27 -7.73 -1.54
N LEU A 63 4.07 -8.08 -2.02
CA LEU A 63 3.71 -7.92 -3.43
C LEU A 63 3.72 -6.46 -3.88
N LEU A 64 3.32 -5.53 -3.01
CA LEU A 64 3.43 -4.08 -3.24
C LEU A 64 4.90 -3.67 -3.42
N PHE A 65 5.79 -4.13 -2.55
CA PHE A 65 7.23 -3.87 -2.71
C PHE A 65 7.80 -4.44 -4.02
N VAL A 66 7.40 -5.65 -4.39
CA VAL A 66 7.77 -6.28 -5.67
C VAL A 66 7.27 -5.46 -6.86
N ALA A 67 6.05 -4.93 -6.78
CA ALA A 67 5.44 -4.12 -7.84
C ALA A 67 6.18 -2.78 -8.09
N LEU A 68 6.94 -2.28 -7.12
CA LEU A 68 7.78 -1.07 -7.25
C LEU A 68 9.17 -1.34 -7.84
N GLN A 69 9.44 -2.58 -8.27
CA GLN A 69 10.70 -2.94 -8.92
C GLN A 69 10.56 -2.90 -10.44
N LYS A 70 11.59 -2.39 -11.13
CA LYS A 70 11.64 -2.46 -12.60
C LYS A 70 11.69 -3.92 -13.04
N ASN A 71 10.96 -4.26 -14.11
CA ASN A 71 10.90 -5.64 -14.62
C ASN A 71 12.29 -6.23 -14.92
N GLU A 72 13.23 -5.42 -15.40
CA GLU A 72 14.63 -5.81 -15.66
C GLU A 72 15.35 -6.24 -14.37
N TYR A 73 15.15 -5.48 -13.28
CA TYR A 73 15.73 -5.78 -11.98
C TYR A 73 15.15 -7.08 -11.40
N LEU A 74 13.83 -7.26 -11.51
CA LEU A 74 13.15 -8.50 -11.09
C LEU A 74 13.66 -9.71 -11.88
N LYS A 75 13.86 -9.59 -13.19
CA LYS A 75 14.45 -10.68 -14.01
C LYS A 75 15.86 -11.04 -13.53
N LYS A 76 16.71 -10.04 -13.29
CA LYS A 76 18.10 -10.25 -12.82
C LYS A 76 18.18 -10.86 -11.42
N LYS A 77 17.24 -10.54 -10.53
CA LYS A 77 17.22 -10.98 -9.13
C LYS A 77 16.09 -11.97 -8.82
N LYS A 78 15.56 -12.66 -9.83
CA LYS A 78 14.38 -13.53 -9.73
C LYS A 78 14.46 -14.53 -8.56
N ILE A 79 15.60 -15.21 -8.41
CA ILE A 79 15.81 -16.21 -7.36
C ILE A 79 15.67 -15.58 -5.97
N ILE A 80 16.24 -14.38 -5.75
CA ILE A 80 16.15 -13.69 -4.46
C ILE A 80 14.70 -13.36 -4.12
N PHE A 81 13.92 -12.83 -5.08
CA PHE A 81 12.52 -12.52 -4.86
C PHE A 81 11.66 -13.76 -4.62
N ILE A 82 11.96 -14.88 -5.28
CA ILE A 82 11.30 -16.17 -5.02
C ILE A 82 11.62 -16.65 -3.61
N CYS A 83 12.90 -16.65 -3.21
CA CYS A 83 13.30 -17.07 -1.87
C CYS A 83 12.67 -16.20 -0.78
N LEU A 84 12.64 -14.87 -0.97
CA LEU A 84 11.97 -13.94 -0.05
C LEU A 84 10.46 -14.19 0.02
N GLY A 85 9.81 -14.42 -1.13
CA GLY A 85 8.39 -14.75 -1.18
C GLY A 85 8.08 -16.06 -0.45
N LEU A 86 8.88 -17.10 -0.66
CA LEU A 86 8.76 -18.37 0.07
C LEU A 86 8.98 -18.19 1.57
N MET A 87 9.98 -17.40 1.97
CA MET A 87 10.24 -17.10 3.37
C MET A 87 9.03 -16.39 4.01
N ILE A 88 8.41 -15.44 3.33
CA ILE A 88 7.23 -14.72 3.82
C ILE A 88 6.02 -15.64 3.96
N ILE A 89 5.80 -16.54 2.99
CA ILE A 89 4.74 -17.55 3.06
C ILE A 89 4.99 -18.50 4.24
N LEU A 90 6.23 -18.96 4.44
CA LEU A 90 6.56 -19.81 5.59
C LEU A 90 6.30 -19.07 6.90
N ILE A 91 6.75 -17.81 7.01
CA ILE A 91 6.51 -16.96 8.18
C ILE A 91 5.02 -16.78 8.45
N SER A 92 4.15 -16.70 7.43
CA SER A 92 2.70 -16.61 7.65
C SER A 92 2.08 -17.94 8.13
N PHE A 93 2.70 -19.09 7.84
CA PHE A 93 2.23 -20.39 8.37
C PHE A 93 2.73 -20.69 9.78
N PHE A 94 3.93 -20.23 10.12
CA PHE A 94 4.39 -20.25 11.51
C PHE A 94 3.58 -19.21 12.27
N ARG A 95 2.63 -19.64 13.11
CA ARG A 95 1.78 -18.77 13.95
C ARG A 95 2.62 -18.03 15.01
N ILE A 96 3.48 -17.12 14.54
CA ILE A 96 4.28 -16.24 15.37
C ILE A 96 3.30 -15.36 16.16
N GLU A 97 3.72 -14.92 17.34
CA GLU A 97 2.99 -13.93 18.12
C GLU A 97 2.60 -12.72 17.26
N LYS A 98 1.47 -12.10 17.61
CA LYS A 98 0.87 -11.00 16.85
C LYS A 98 1.83 -9.80 16.67
N ASN A 99 2.69 -9.53 17.64
CA ASN A 99 3.57 -8.36 17.64
C ASN A 99 4.70 -8.45 16.59
N PRO A 100 5.52 -9.52 16.54
CA PRO A 100 6.50 -9.69 15.47
C PRO A 100 5.90 -9.63 14.06
N TYR A 101 4.68 -10.14 13.90
CA TYR A 101 3.98 -10.16 12.63
C TYR A 101 3.61 -8.73 12.15
N ILE A 102 3.02 -7.93 13.04
CA ILE A 102 2.70 -6.52 12.77
C ILE A 102 3.98 -5.70 12.54
N PHE A 103 5.05 -5.99 13.30
CA PHE A 103 6.35 -5.36 13.10
C PHE A 103 6.91 -5.62 11.70
N LEU A 104 6.81 -6.86 11.20
CA LEU A 104 7.27 -7.20 9.86
C LEU A 104 6.46 -6.49 8.76
N ILE A 105 5.14 -6.35 8.94
CA ILE A 105 4.31 -5.56 8.03
C ILE A 105 4.74 -4.09 8.05
N ALA A 106 4.88 -3.49 9.24
CA ALA A 106 5.35 -2.12 9.39
C ALA A 106 6.72 -1.91 8.72
N PHE A 107 7.64 -2.86 8.90
CA PHE A 107 8.95 -2.83 8.24
C PHE A 107 8.84 -2.88 6.71
N LEU A 108 7.96 -3.72 6.15
CA LEU A 108 7.73 -3.74 4.69
C LEU A 108 7.20 -2.41 4.17
N HIS A 109 6.25 -1.77 4.87
CA HIS A 109 5.75 -0.44 4.50
C HIS A 109 6.84 0.63 4.61
N LEU A 110 7.71 0.57 5.62
CA LEU A 110 8.88 1.44 5.70
C LEU A 110 9.80 1.28 4.48
N VAL A 111 10.08 0.04 4.07
CA VAL A 111 10.89 -0.25 2.87
C VAL A 111 10.19 0.24 1.59
N ILE A 112 8.86 0.12 1.49
CA ILE A 112 8.05 0.65 0.40
C ILE A 112 8.19 2.18 0.32
N ILE A 113 8.06 2.89 1.45
CA ILE A 113 8.23 4.35 1.51
C ILE A 113 9.61 4.75 1.00
N PHE A 114 10.69 4.12 1.51
CA PHE A 114 12.04 4.40 1.03
C PHE A 114 12.20 4.12 -0.47
N ARG A 115 11.55 3.08 -0.99
CA ARG A 115 11.56 2.78 -2.41
C ARG A 115 10.85 3.85 -3.23
N ILE A 116 9.70 4.34 -2.79
CA ILE A 116 8.96 5.42 -3.46
C ILE A 116 9.77 6.72 -3.43
N LEU A 117 10.36 7.06 -2.29
CA LEU A 117 11.24 8.23 -2.16
C LEU A 117 12.47 8.12 -3.06
N TYR A 118 13.07 6.93 -3.17
CA TYR A 118 14.14 6.68 -4.14
C TYR A 118 13.67 6.94 -5.58
N LEU A 119 12.50 6.44 -5.98
CA LEU A 119 11.93 6.70 -7.31
C LEU A 119 11.70 8.20 -7.55
N PHE A 120 11.18 8.91 -6.54
CA PHE A 120 11.02 10.36 -6.56
C PHE A 120 12.36 11.08 -6.80
N VAL A 121 13.39 10.77 -5.99
CA VAL A 121 14.72 11.37 -6.12
C VAL A 121 15.34 11.08 -7.49
N MET A 122 15.17 9.86 -8.01
CA MET A 122 15.66 9.51 -9.34
C MET A 122 14.97 10.32 -10.44
N VAL A 123 13.67 10.60 -10.32
CA VAL A 123 12.95 11.46 -11.26
C VAL A 123 13.46 12.90 -11.18
N VAL A 124 13.67 13.42 -9.98
CA VAL A 124 14.26 14.76 -9.77
C VAL A 124 15.64 14.84 -10.41
N ALA A 125 16.54 13.89 -10.10
CA ALA A 125 17.91 13.90 -10.57
C ALA A 125 18.03 13.74 -12.10
N GLN A 126 17.22 12.86 -12.70
CA GLN A 126 17.32 12.54 -14.14
C GLN A 126 16.54 13.50 -15.02
N LYS A 127 15.40 14.01 -14.56
CA LYS A 127 14.47 14.81 -15.38
C LYS A 127 14.42 16.28 -14.97
N GLN A 128 15.08 16.68 -13.87
CA GLN A 128 14.98 18.03 -13.31
C GLN A 128 13.52 18.45 -13.06
N THR A 129 12.72 17.50 -12.57
CA THR A 129 11.30 17.74 -12.28
C THR A 129 10.89 17.16 -10.95
N ILE A 130 10.10 17.90 -10.18
CA ILE A 130 9.39 17.42 -9.00
C ILE A 130 8.06 16.83 -9.47
N ASN A 131 7.85 15.53 -9.21
CA ASN A 131 6.58 14.88 -9.48
C ASN A 131 5.83 14.64 -8.16
N PHE A 132 4.79 15.45 -7.92
CA PHE A 132 3.97 15.39 -6.71
C PHE A 132 3.25 14.05 -6.53
N PHE A 133 3.07 13.28 -7.61
CA PHE A 133 2.45 11.95 -7.53
C PHE A 133 3.16 11.02 -6.54
N TYR A 134 4.50 10.98 -6.57
CA TYR A 134 5.27 10.13 -5.65
C TYR A 134 5.28 10.66 -4.22
N LEU A 135 5.19 11.98 -4.02
CA LEU A 135 5.11 12.56 -2.68
C LEU A 135 3.80 12.19 -2.00
N VAL A 136 2.67 12.30 -2.72
CA VAL A 136 1.37 11.82 -2.21
C VAL A 136 1.44 10.32 -1.93
N LEU A 137 2.20 9.54 -2.71
CA LEU A 137 2.28 8.09 -2.54
C LEU A 137 3.09 7.70 -1.32
N ALA A 138 4.22 8.38 -1.12
CA ALA A 138 5.03 8.22 0.09
C ALA A 138 4.23 8.65 1.33
N PHE A 139 3.44 9.72 1.24
CA PHE A 139 2.59 10.18 2.34
C PHE A 139 1.46 9.18 2.65
N TYR A 140 0.80 8.64 1.64
CA TYR A 140 -0.17 7.56 1.82
C TYR A 140 0.45 6.35 2.53
N GLU A 141 1.59 5.85 2.04
CA GLU A 141 2.27 4.72 2.66
C GLU A 141 2.75 5.02 4.08
N PHE A 142 3.13 6.28 4.36
CA PHE A 142 3.40 6.74 5.71
C PHE A 142 2.16 6.65 6.61
N THR A 143 0.97 7.01 6.12
CA THR A 143 -0.26 6.83 6.90
C THR A 143 -0.58 5.35 7.15
N VAL A 144 -0.29 4.46 6.20
CA VAL A 144 -0.43 3.01 6.39
C VAL A 144 0.56 2.50 7.45
N LEU A 145 1.82 2.96 7.41
CA LEU A 145 2.82 2.66 8.44
C LEU A 145 2.34 3.11 9.83
N LEU A 146 1.79 4.33 9.96
CA LEU A 146 1.26 4.83 11.22
C LEU A 146 0.13 3.95 11.79
N LYS A 147 -0.71 3.35 10.93
CA LYS A 147 -1.73 2.38 11.39
C LYS A 147 -1.10 1.17 12.06
N PHE A 148 -0.06 0.60 11.46
CA PHE A 148 0.64 -0.54 12.05
C PHE A 148 1.42 -0.16 13.31
N LEU A 149 2.02 1.03 13.36
CA LEU A 149 2.66 1.54 14.58
C LEU A 149 1.65 1.74 15.72
N ASN A 150 0.43 2.20 15.45
CA ASN A 150 -0.63 2.32 16.46
C ASN A 150 -1.04 0.96 17.06
N PHE A 151 -0.91 -0.13 16.28
CA PHE A 151 -1.12 -1.48 16.82
C PHE A 151 0.05 -1.98 17.69
N LEU A 152 1.28 -1.52 17.44
CA LEU A 152 2.47 -1.91 18.22
C LEU A 152 2.65 -1.07 19.48
N PHE A 153 2.36 0.22 19.37
CA PHE A 153 2.45 1.21 20.42
C PHE A 153 1.04 1.73 20.64
N PRO A 154 0.31 1.29 21.69
CA PRO A 154 -1.06 1.73 21.90
C PRO A 154 -1.07 3.24 22.19
N LEU A 155 -1.37 4.07 21.20
CA LEU A 155 -1.28 5.53 21.30
C LEU A 155 -2.42 6.16 22.13
N ASN A 156 -3.18 5.36 22.90
CA ASN A 156 -4.38 5.78 23.65
C ASN A 156 -5.39 6.59 22.81
N VAL A 157 -5.36 6.45 21.48
CA VAL A 157 -6.35 7.06 20.59
C VAL A 157 -7.57 6.17 20.54
N GLU A 158 -8.76 6.78 20.65
CA GLU A 158 -10.02 6.07 20.51
C GLU A 158 -10.07 5.35 19.15
N ALA A 159 -10.12 4.02 19.16
CA ALA A 159 -9.98 3.18 17.98
C ALA A 159 -11.02 3.51 16.88
N GLN A 160 -12.22 3.92 17.29
CA GLN A 160 -13.29 4.30 16.37
C GLN A 160 -12.99 5.62 15.66
N ALA A 161 -12.57 6.66 16.39
CA ALA A 161 -12.17 7.94 15.81
C ALA A 161 -10.99 7.76 14.85
N TYR A 162 -10.00 6.97 15.25
CA TYR A 162 -8.83 6.64 14.43
C TYR A 162 -9.24 5.96 13.11
N PHE A 163 -10.16 4.99 13.16
CA PHE A 163 -10.68 4.33 11.98
C PHE A 163 -11.34 5.33 11.00
N TYR A 164 -12.29 6.15 11.48
CA TYR A 164 -12.98 7.10 10.59
C TYR A 164 -12.04 8.13 9.96
N VAL A 165 -11.16 8.75 10.74
CA VAL A 165 -10.24 9.78 10.26
C VAL A 165 -9.29 9.20 9.20
N THR A 166 -8.69 8.04 9.50
CA THR A 166 -7.75 7.42 8.56
C THR A 166 -8.44 6.93 7.30
N THR A 167 -9.63 6.32 7.38
CA THR A 167 -10.35 5.88 6.19
C THR A 167 -10.81 7.06 5.34
N ILE A 168 -11.31 8.15 5.91
CA ILE A 168 -11.67 9.36 5.13
C ILE A 168 -10.44 9.92 4.41
N PHE A 169 -9.30 9.97 5.08
CA PHE A 169 -8.06 10.40 4.46
C PHE A 169 -7.65 9.48 3.29
N GLU A 170 -7.73 8.17 3.47
CA GLU A 170 -7.45 7.19 2.41
C GLU A 170 -8.39 7.32 1.22
N LEU A 171 -9.67 7.66 1.45
CA LEU A 171 -10.62 7.94 0.38
C LEU A 171 -10.20 9.13 -0.46
N VAL A 172 -9.78 10.23 0.19
CA VAL A 172 -9.29 11.42 -0.51
C VAL A 172 -8.07 11.08 -1.37
N VAL A 173 -7.16 10.26 -0.84
CA VAL A 173 -5.99 9.76 -1.57
C VAL A 173 -6.40 8.85 -2.74
N GLY A 174 -7.34 7.93 -2.54
CA GLY A 174 -7.85 7.05 -3.60
C GLY A 174 -8.50 7.84 -4.74
N ILE A 175 -9.27 8.88 -4.41
CA ILE A 175 -9.85 9.81 -5.40
C ILE A 175 -8.75 10.58 -6.15
N PHE A 176 -7.70 11.02 -5.45
CA PHE A 176 -6.54 11.65 -6.07
C PHE A 176 -5.93 10.74 -7.15
N TYR A 177 -5.69 9.46 -6.84
CA TYR A 177 -5.11 8.50 -7.81
C TYR A 177 -6.05 8.04 -8.91
N THR A 178 -7.35 8.17 -8.70
CA THR A 178 -8.37 7.98 -9.73
C THR A 178 -8.36 9.14 -10.73
N THR A 179 -8.04 10.35 -10.27
CA THR A 179 -8.07 11.56 -11.08
C THR A 179 -6.76 11.76 -11.85
N PHE A 180 -5.64 11.66 -11.14
CA PHE A 180 -4.33 11.98 -11.68
C PHE A 180 -3.52 10.72 -12.02
N ARG A 181 -2.72 10.80 -13.08
CA ARG A 181 -1.75 9.76 -13.45
C ARG A 181 -0.34 10.16 -13.09
N GLU A 182 0.53 9.17 -12.93
CA GLU A 182 1.96 9.32 -12.69
C GLU A 182 2.64 10.27 -13.70
N ASP A 183 2.20 10.23 -14.96
CA ASP A 183 2.69 11.01 -16.10
C ASP A 183 1.92 12.32 -16.33
N SER A 184 1.03 12.69 -15.41
CA SER A 184 0.22 13.91 -15.52
C SER A 184 1.08 15.17 -15.43
N ARG A 185 1.12 15.97 -16.50
CA ARG A 185 1.80 17.29 -16.53
C ARG A 185 1.32 18.23 -15.42
N LYS A 186 0.07 18.10 -14.97
CA LYS A 186 -0.49 18.93 -13.88
C LYS A 186 0.18 18.69 -12.52
N LEU A 187 0.89 17.57 -12.36
CA LEU A 187 1.57 17.20 -11.12
C LEU A 187 3.10 17.32 -11.22
N VAL A 188 3.61 17.85 -12.33
CA VAL A 188 5.05 17.93 -12.61
C VAL A 188 5.47 19.40 -12.58
N TYR A 189 6.36 19.73 -11.65
CA TYR A 189 6.99 21.05 -11.56
C TYR A 189 8.43 20.96 -12.08
N GLN A 190 8.81 21.84 -13.00
CA GLN A 190 10.17 21.88 -13.55
C GLN A 190 11.10 22.68 -12.63
N LEU A 191 12.21 22.07 -12.26
CA LEU A 191 13.30 22.75 -11.57
C LEU A 191 14.13 23.47 -12.64
N LYS A 192 14.19 24.80 -12.52
CA LYS A 192 15.06 25.64 -13.34
C LYS A 192 16.50 25.54 -12.87
#